data_AF-A0A7S0RWF0-F1
#
_entry.id   AF-A0A7S0RWF0-F1
#
_cell.length_a   1.000
_cell.length_b   1.000
_cell.length_c   1.000
_cell.angle_alpha   90.00
_cell.angle_beta   90.00
_cell.angle_gamma   90.00
#
_symmetry.space_group_name_H-M   'P 1'
#
loop_
_entity.id
_entity.type
_entity.pdbx_description
1 polymer ?
#
loop_
_entity_poly.entity_id
_entity_poly.type
_entity_poly.pdbx_seq_one_letter_code
_entity_poly.pdbx_strand_id
1 'polypeptide(L)'
;AEVFGEQTRFSRKQAVRVETTGVRQWLRLAAERHDVQFWSVKDDRAPRSPFHGRLLNSFSGDEEWVRTVMDPFASSELKELQFTFDRMSVARAPYAFGSAMYQGTLKEVVVQRSPPAVNVYNVVEHGRHFYRTLIWTSDTHNCLADLEPRAKVLAMDTFQQVGGNPLVTVEPAPSLVITRNLFAELGEQTYMPRELLEGTVPAALLDKYMFWHNKDQSLSGYQRPELADGTKAPSMIKIELEVAGGADDEGFDTALSDGRVKKYTLLAPVTPDNPPQVDKSAPVLTLMNAAKGAE
;
A
#
# COMPACT_ATOMS: atom_id res chain seq x y z
N ALA A 1 4.10 5.37 18.63
CA ALA A 1 5.56 5.30 18.89
C ALA A 1 6.38 5.48 17.62
N GLU A 2 5.86 5.10 16.45
CA GLU A 2 6.66 5.00 15.23
C GLU A 2 7.29 6.31 14.76
N VAL A 3 6.51 7.40 14.61
CA VAL A 3 7.04 8.68 14.14
C VAL A 3 7.74 9.48 15.26
N PHE A 4 7.19 9.47 16.47
CA PHE A 4 7.63 10.35 17.56
C PHE A 4 8.45 9.65 18.66
N GLY A 5 8.70 8.34 18.54
CA GLY A 5 9.35 7.51 19.56
C GLY A 5 8.42 7.14 20.73
N GLU A 6 8.98 6.45 21.72
CA GLU A 6 8.28 6.21 22.99
C GLU A 6 7.99 7.53 23.70
N GLN A 7 6.71 7.76 24.00
CA GLN A 7 6.28 8.94 24.73
C GLN A 7 6.26 8.64 26.23
N THR A 8 7.12 9.29 27.00
CA THR A 8 7.01 9.33 28.47
C THR A 8 6.09 10.47 28.90
N ARG A 9 5.59 10.46 30.14
CA ARG A 9 4.77 11.56 30.69
C ARG A 9 5.43 12.96 30.61
N PHE A 10 6.75 13.00 30.41
CA PHE A 10 7.55 14.22 30.26
C PHE A 10 7.84 14.61 28.80
N SER A 11 7.51 13.76 27.83
CA SER A 11 7.70 14.00 26.39
C SER A 11 6.58 14.81 25.72
N ARG A 12 5.89 15.67 26.48
CA ARG A 12 4.80 16.49 25.94
C ARG A 12 5.37 17.46 24.90
N LYS A 13 4.87 17.37 23.67
CA LYS A 13 5.21 18.31 22.61
C LYS A 13 4.28 19.52 22.70
N GLN A 14 4.86 20.72 22.57
CA GLN A 14 4.07 21.93 22.39
C GLN A 14 3.50 21.93 20.96
N ALA A 15 2.29 22.43 20.80
CA ALA A 15 1.63 22.52 19.50
C ALA A 15 0.88 23.83 19.38
N VAL A 16 0.87 24.38 18.17
CA VAL A 16 0.09 25.55 17.80
C VAL A 16 -1.00 25.10 16.85
N ARG A 17 -2.22 25.60 17.08
CA ARG A 17 -3.34 25.36 16.17
C ARG A 17 -3.13 26.15 14.89
N VAL A 18 -3.06 25.47 13.76
CA VAL A 18 -2.97 26.07 12.43
C VAL A 18 -4.38 26.40 11.93
N GLU A 19 -5.27 25.40 11.97
CA GLU A 19 -6.63 25.52 11.48
C GLU A 19 -7.56 24.56 12.23
N THR A 20 -8.86 24.87 12.26
CA THR A 20 -9.89 23.93 12.70
C THR A 20 -11.13 24.13 11.85
N THR A 21 -11.64 23.04 11.31
CA THR A 21 -12.90 22.97 10.58
C THR A 21 -13.88 22.08 11.34
N GLY A 22 -15.11 21.91 10.83
CA GLY A 22 -16.08 20.99 11.43
C GLY A 22 -15.64 19.51 11.41
N VAL A 23 -14.67 19.14 10.57
CA VAL A 23 -14.24 17.75 10.35
C VAL A 23 -12.75 17.51 10.61
N ARG A 24 -11.94 18.56 10.75
CA ARG A 24 -10.48 18.49 10.87
C ARG A 24 -9.95 19.44 11.94
N GLN A 25 -9.02 18.94 12.75
CA GLN A 25 -8.14 19.75 13.58
C GLN A 25 -6.71 19.67 13.06
N TRP A 26 -6.12 20.82 12.71
CA TRP A 26 -4.74 20.90 12.23
C TRP A 26 -3.86 21.60 13.27
N LEU A 27 -2.89 20.86 13.77
CA LEU A 27 -1.88 21.33 14.71
C LEU A 27 -0.49 21.28 14.06
N ARG A 28 0.31 22.31 14.33
CA ARG A 28 1.75 22.31 14.06
C ARG A 28 2.49 22.05 15.36
N LEU A 29 3.37 21.06 15.37
CA LEU A 29 4.19 20.75 16.54
C LEU A 29 5.31 21.79 16.65
N ALA A 30 5.32 22.57 17.74
CA ALA A 30 6.32 23.60 17.95
C ALA A 30 7.71 22.97 18.15
N ALA A 31 8.73 23.55 17.53
CA ALA A 31 10.11 23.04 17.44
C ALA A 31 10.29 21.74 16.62
N GLU A 32 9.22 21.17 16.08
CA GLU A 32 9.27 20.02 15.19
C GLU A 32 8.86 20.48 13.78
N ARG A 33 9.51 19.95 12.74
CA ARG A 33 9.09 20.25 11.36
C ARG A 33 7.90 19.39 10.93
N HIS A 34 6.95 19.18 11.84
CA HIS A 34 5.82 18.27 11.71
C HIS A 34 4.49 18.98 11.91
N ASP A 35 3.53 18.63 11.05
CA ASP A 35 2.14 19.00 11.18
C ASP A 35 1.31 17.73 11.38
N VAL A 36 0.24 17.86 12.16
CA VAL A 36 -0.67 16.78 12.52
C VAL A 36 -2.09 17.22 12.22
N GLN A 37 -2.77 16.46 11.38
CA GLN A 37 -4.15 16.69 11.00
C GLN A 37 -5.00 15.52 11.53
N PHE A 38 -5.85 15.79 12.51
CA PHE A 38 -6.82 14.84 13.02
C PHE A 38 -8.15 15.05 12.33
N TRP A 39 -8.60 14.06 11.57
CA TRP A 39 -9.91 14.02 10.93
C TRP A 39 -10.89 13.30 11.85
N SER A 40 -11.70 14.08 12.56
CA SER A 40 -12.58 13.57 13.63
C SER A 40 -13.90 13.03 13.12
N VAL A 41 -14.29 13.39 11.90
CA VAL A 41 -15.52 12.92 11.26
C VAL A 41 -15.15 11.95 10.16
N LYS A 42 -15.88 10.83 10.12
CA LYS A 42 -15.77 9.82 9.07
C LYS A 42 -15.86 10.44 7.67
N ASP A 43 -15.21 9.78 6.71
CA ASP A 43 -15.49 10.06 5.32
C ASP A 43 -16.79 9.39 4.89
N ASP A 44 -17.74 10.19 4.39
CA ASP A 44 -19.03 9.70 3.88
C ASP A 44 -18.98 9.42 2.37
N ARG A 45 -17.83 9.66 1.71
CA ARG A 45 -17.65 9.29 0.30
C ARG A 45 -17.65 7.78 0.16
N ALA A 46 -18.51 7.27 -0.72
CA ALA A 46 -18.45 5.87 -1.10
C ALA A 46 -17.15 5.60 -1.87
N PRO A 47 -16.38 4.55 -1.51
CA PRO A 47 -15.20 4.18 -2.28
C PRO A 47 -15.60 3.86 -3.72
N ARG A 48 -14.80 4.30 -4.67
CA ARG A 48 -15.04 4.08 -6.11
C ARG A 48 -14.20 2.90 -6.57
N SER A 49 -14.79 2.03 -7.39
CA SER A 49 -14.03 1.02 -8.11
C SER A 49 -13.90 1.39 -9.58
N PRO A 50 -12.69 1.36 -10.16
CA PRO A 50 -12.49 1.54 -11.60
C PRO A 50 -12.82 0.28 -12.40
N PHE A 51 -13.02 -0.87 -11.74
CA PHE A 51 -13.21 -2.16 -12.42
C PHE A 51 -14.69 -2.38 -12.73
N HIS A 52 -15.02 -2.48 -14.02
CA HIS A 52 -16.41 -2.41 -14.46
C HIS A 52 -16.90 -3.65 -15.23
N GLY A 53 -17.63 -4.52 -14.54
CA GLY A 53 -18.82 -5.15 -15.13
C GLY A 53 -18.64 -6.42 -15.96
N ARG A 54 -17.43 -7.01 -16.04
CA ARG A 54 -17.30 -8.39 -16.54
C ARG A 54 -17.49 -9.39 -15.40
N LEU A 55 -18.33 -10.41 -15.60
CA LEU A 55 -18.48 -11.50 -14.63
C LEU A 55 -17.36 -12.52 -14.81
N LEU A 56 -17.00 -13.24 -13.74
CA LEU A 56 -15.99 -14.31 -13.79
C LEU A 56 -16.28 -15.33 -14.90
N ASN A 57 -17.54 -15.75 -15.04
CA ASN A 57 -17.96 -16.71 -16.07
C ASN A 57 -17.85 -16.20 -17.52
N SER A 58 -17.60 -14.89 -17.71
CA SER A 58 -17.42 -14.31 -19.06
C SER A 58 -16.01 -14.54 -19.64
N PHE A 59 -15.03 -14.92 -18.82
CA PHE A 59 -13.69 -15.24 -19.28
C PHE A 59 -13.68 -16.60 -19.98
N SER A 60 -13.15 -16.62 -21.20
CA SER A 60 -13.08 -17.80 -22.08
C SER A 60 -11.92 -17.65 -23.07
N GLY A 61 -11.56 -18.73 -23.76
CA GLY A 61 -10.46 -18.74 -24.72
C GLY A 61 -9.14 -18.34 -24.04
N ASP A 62 -8.43 -17.37 -24.64
CA ASP A 62 -7.13 -16.92 -24.13
C ASP A 62 -7.19 -16.21 -22.76
N GLU A 63 -8.39 -15.88 -22.27
CA GLU A 63 -8.61 -15.26 -20.96
C GLU A 63 -9.14 -16.25 -19.90
N GLU A 64 -9.38 -17.52 -20.28
CA GLU A 64 -9.90 -18.57 -19.38
C GLU A 64 -9.00 -18.77 -18.15
N TRP A 65 -7.72 -18.41 -18.25
CA TRP A 65 -6.78 -18.47 -17.13
C TRP A 65 -7.30 -17.77 -15.87
N VAL A 66 -8.06 -16.66 -15.98
CA VAL A 66 -8.61 -15.96 -14.80
C VAL A 66 -9.52 -16.89 -14.00
N ARG A 67 -10.38 -17.64 -14.69
CA ARG A 67 -11.26 -18.64 -14.06
C ARG A 67 -10.48 -19.80 -13.49
N THR A 68 -9.54 -20.35 -14.25
CA THR A 68 -8.70 -21.47 -13.80
C THR A 68 -8.01 -21.16 -12.46
N VAL A 69 -7.56 -19.91 -12.26
CA VAL A 69 -6.93 -19.48 -11.00
C VAL A 69 -7.95 -19.26 -9.88
N MET A 70 -9.14 -18.72 -10.18
CA MET A 70 -10.15 -18.38 -9.16
C MET A 70 -11.10 -19.52 -8.76
N ASP A 71 -11.47 -20.40 -9.68
CA ASP A 71 -12.47 -21.46 -9.50
C ASP A 71 -12.23 -22.35 -8.26
N PRO A 72 -10.97 -22.72 -7.90
CA PRO A 72 -10.69 -23.50 -6.69
C PRO A 72 -11.16 -22.83 -5.39
N PHE A 73 -11.27 -21.49 -5.38
CA PHE A 73 -11.62 -20.68 -4.21
C PHE A 73 -13.04 -20.10 -4.29
N ALA A 74 -13.62 -20.02 -5.50
CA ALA A 74 -14.90 -19.37 -5.77
C ALA A 74 -16.07 -19.97 -4.96
N SER A 75 -16.10 -21.29 -4.78
CA SER A 75 -17.19 -21.98 -4.06
C SER A 75 -16.96 -22.13 -2.55
N SER A 76 -15.77 -21.78 -2.06
CA SER A 76 -15.35 -21.95 -0.67
C SER A 76 -15.03 -20.59 -0.04
N GLU A 77 -13.81 -20.11 -0.23
CA GLU A 77 -13.25 -18.92 0.41
C GLU A 77 -13.88 -17.62 -0.09
N LEU A 78 -14.23 -17.56 -1.38
CA LEU A 78 -14.72 -16.36 -2.04
C LEU A 78 -16.22 -16.38 -2.34
N LYS A 79 -16.95 -17.37 -1.80
CA LYS A 79 -18.37 -17.63 -2.15
C LYS A 79 -19.33 -16.46 -1.88
N GLU A 80 -19.01 -15.61 -0.90
CA GLU A 80 -19.83 -14.44 -0.53
C GLU A 80 -19.46 -13.19 -1.35
N LEU A 81 -18.43 -13.26 -2.19
CA LEU A 81 -17.89 -12.13 -2.94
C LEU A 81 -18.23 -12.27 -4.44
N GLN A 82 -19.09 -11.39 -4.91
CA GLN A 82 -19.46 -11.31 -6.32
C GLN A 82 -18.54 -10.32 -7.04
N PHE A 83 -17.39 -10.82 -7.49
CA PHE A 83 -16.43 -9.99 -8.22
C PHE A 83 -16.89 -9.66 -9.63
N THR A 84 -16.75 -8.39 -9.98
CA THR A 84 -16.78 -7.90 -11.36
C THR A 84 -15.39 -7.42 -11.76
N PHE A 85 -15.02 -7.64 -13.03
CA PHE A 85 -13.67 -7.38 -13.53
C PHE A 85 -13.66 -6.23 -14.53
N ASP A 86 -12.46 -5.69 -14.73
CA ASP A 86 -12.18 -4.72 -15.78
C ASP A 86 -12.60 -5.27 -17.17
N ARG A 87 -13.10 -4.38 -18.04
CA ARG A 87 -13.49 -4.70 -19.41
C ARG A 87 -12.30 -4.93 -20.33
N MET A 88 -11.13 -4.44 -19.95
CA MET A 88 -9.92 -4.59 -20.75
C MET A 88 -9.59 -6.07 -20.96
N SER A 89 -9.04 -6.38 -22.13
CA SER A 89 -8.62 -7.75 -22.41
C SER A 89 -7.40 -8.11 -21.59
N VAL A 90 -7.42 -9.32 -21.03
CA VAL A 90 -6.37 -9.90 -20.19
C VAL A 90 -5.74 -11.13 -20.82
N ALA A 91 -5.96 -11.35 -22.13
CA ALA A 91 -5.46 -12.53 -22.85
C ALA A 91 -3.93 -12.68 -22.77
N ARG A 92 -3.21 -11.55 -22.70
CA ARG A 92 -1.75 -11.48 -22.55
C ARG A 92 -1.30 -10.74 -21.28
N ALA A 93 -2.25 -10.30 -20.46
CA ALA A 93 -1.90 -9.57 -19.25
C ALA A 93 -1.37 -10.54 -18.17
N PRO A 94 -0.41 -10.09 -17.34
CA PRO A 94 0.04 -10.86 -16.18
C PRO A 94 -0.98 -10.84 -15.03
N TYR A 95 -1.89 -9.85 -15.04
CA TYR A 95 -2.88 -9.64 -14.00
C TYR A 95 -4.27 -9.38 -14.59
N ALA A 96 -5.29 -9.77 -13.84
CA ALA A 96 -6.67 -9.32 -14.03
C ALA A 96 -7.14 -8.64 -12.74
N PHE A 97 -7.77 -7.49 -12.90
CA PHE A 97 -8.25 -6.66 -11.78
C PHE A 97 -9.76 -6.69 -11.71
N GLY A 98 -10.29 -6.77 -10.50
CA GLY A 98 -11.71 -6.75 -10.24
C GLY A 98 -12.06 -6.17 -8.88
N SER A 99 -13.35 -6.05 -8.62
CA SER A 99 -13.88 -5.56 -7.36
C SER A 99 -15.21 -6.20 -6.99
N ALA A 100 -15.51 -6.17 -5.70
CA ALA A 100 -16.79 -6.57 -5.14
C ALA A 100 -17.16 -5.63 -3.99
N MET A 101 -18.46 -5.44 -3.75
CA MET A 101 -18.94 -4.80 -2.53
C MET A 101 -19.37 -5.89 -1.54
N TYR A 102 -18.89 -5.82 -0.30
CA TYR A 102 -19.30 -6.72 0.76
C TYR A 102 -19.58 -5.93 2.04
N GLN A 103 -20.84 -5.93 2.48
CA GLN A 103 -21.30 -5.25 3.70
C GLN A 103 -20.80 -3.79 3.81
N GLY A 104 -20.85 -3.03 2.71
CA GLY A 104 -20.43 -1.63 2.66
C GLY A 104 -18.93 -1.40 2.48
N THR A 105 -18.10 -2.45 2.54
CA THR A 105 -16.66 -2.37 2.24
C THR A 105 -16.41 -2.70 0.76
N LEU A 106 -15.66 -1.84 0.07
CA LEU A 106 -15.16 -2.13 -1.26
C LEU A 106 -13.96 -3.09 -1.17
N LYS A 107 -14.06 -4.20 -1.90
CA LYS A 107 -13.02 -5.19 -2.12
C LYS A 107 -12.43 -4.99 -3.49
N GLU A 108 -11.12 -5.08 -3.61
CA GLU A 108 -10.44 -5.23 -4.88
C GLU A 108 -9.76 -6.60 -4.93
N VAL A 109 -9.74 -7.23 -6.11
CA VAL A 109 -9.07 -8.50 -6.36
C VAL A 109 -8.05 -8.35 -7.46
N VAL A 110 -6.88 -8.93 -7.24
CA VAL A 110 -5.81 -9.08 -8.23
C VAL A 110 -5.62 -10.58 -8.48
N VAL A 111 -5.93 -11.02 -9.69
CA VAL A 111 -5.67 -12.40 -10.14
C VAL A 111 -4.37 -12.39 -10.93
N GLN A 112 -3.35 -13.06 -10.42
CA GLN A 112 -2.04 -13.18 -11.03
C GLN A 112 -1.98 -14.45 -11.88
N ARG A 113 -1.45 -14.34 -13.10
CA ARG A 113 -1.35 -15.45 -14.05
C ARG A 113 -0.21 -16.41 -13.73
N SER A 114 0.97 -15.88 -13.37
CA SER A 114 2.18 -16.68 -13.17
C SER A 114 3.13 -16.02 -12.16
N PRO A 115 3.49 -16.71 -11.05
CA PRO A 115 2.80 -17.91 -10.55
C PRO A 115 1.32 -17.63 -10.24
N PRO A 116 0.41 -18.60 -10.44
CA PRO A 116 -1.02 -18.40 -10.18
C PRO A 116 -1.31 -18.00 -8.73
N ALA A 117 -1.96 -16.87 -8.52
CA ALA A 117 -2.39 -16.42 -7.19
C ALA A 117 -3.60 -15.48 -7.29
N VAL A 118 -4.40 -15.41 -6.22
CA VAL A 118 -5.50 -14.47 -6.05
C VAL A 118 -5.25 -13.68 -4.77
N ASN A 119 -5.21 -12.36 -4.88
CA ASN A 119 -5.00 -11.44 -3.77
C ASN A 119 -6.24 -10.57 -3.62
N VAL A 120 -6.81 -10.48 -2.41
CA VAL A 120 -7.99 -9.66 -2.11
C VAL A 120 -7.61 -8.57 -1.11
N TYR A 121 -7.96 -7.34 -1.47
CA TYR A 121 -7.66 -6.13 -0.74
C TYR A 121 -8.94 -5.48 -0.23
N ASN A 122 -8.85 -4.88 0.95
CA ASN A 122 -9.80 -3.84 1.36
C ASN A 122 -9.35 -2.49 0.83
N VAL A 123 -10.31 -1.69 0.37
CA VAL A 123 -10.11 -0.27 0.10
C VAL A 123 -10.48 0.51 1.36
N VAL A 124 -9.48 1.11 2.00
CA VAL A 124 -9.55 1.71 3.34
C VAL A 124 -9.35 3.22 3.26
N GLU A 125 -10.25 3.99 3.86
CA GLU A 125 -10.05 5.44 3.97
C GLU A 125 -9.07 5.78 5.10
N HIS A 126 -8.14 6.69 4.80
CA HIS A 126 -7.31 7.33 5.81
C HIS A 126 -6.95 8.74 5.34
N GLY A 127 -7.23 9.76 6.15
CA GLY A 127 -6.82 11.12 5.85
C GLY A 127 -7.43 11.70 4.57
N ARG A 128 -8.64 11.27 4.19
CA ARG A 128 -9.33 11.61 2.93
C ARG A 128 -8.71 11.01 1.67
N HIS A 129 -7.92 9.96 1.83
CA HIS A 129 -7.36 9.13 0.76
C HIS A 129 -7.82 7.68 0.90
N PHE A 130 -7.86 6.92 -0.19
CA PHE A 130 -8.28 5.52 -0.17
C PHE A 130 -7.10 4.60 -0.53
N TYR A 131 -6.74 3.71 0.39
CA TYR A 131 -5.58 2.82 0.30
C TYR A 131 -5.99 1.36 0.16
N ARG A 132 -5.07 0.54 -0.35
CA ARG A 132 -5.26 -0.91 -0.52
C ARG A 132 -4.47 -1.67 0.53
N THR A 133 -5.18 -2.43 1.34
CA THR A 133 -4.60 -3.31 2.37
C THR A 133 -4.99 -4.74 2.04
N LEU A 134 -4.00 -5.62 1.84
CA LEU A 134 -4.25 -7.04 1.57
C LEU A 134 -4.85 -7.69 2.81
N ILE A 135 -5.97 -8.39 2.62
CA ILE A 135 -6.67 -9.09 3.70
C ILE A 135 -6.75 -10.60 3.48
N TRP A 136 -6.50 -11.06 2.26
CA TRP A 136 -6.53 -12.48 1.92
C TRP A 136 -5.71 -12.77 0.67
N THR A 137 -5.07 -13.93 0.65
CA THR A 137 -4.38 -14.47 -0.53
C THR A 137 -4.65 -15.95 -0.67
N SER A 138 -4.72 -16.44 -1.91
CA SER A 138 -4.71 -17.88 -2.19
C SER A 138 -3.35 -18.52 -1.89
N ASP A 139 -2.26 -17.75 -1.90
CA ASP A 139 -0.90 -18.22 -1.64
C ASP A 139 -0.04 -17.17 -0.94
N THR A 140 0.34 -17.46 0.30
CA THR A 140 1.18 -16.60 1.12
C THR A 140 2.60 -16.43 0.56
N HIS A 141 3.09 -17.38 -0.24
CA HIS A 141 4.42 -17.25 -0.86
C HIS A 141 4.45 -16.30 -2.05
N ASN A 142 3.29 -16.07 -2.68
CA ASN A 142 3.15 -15.31 -3.92
C ASN A 142 2.35 -14.01 -3.71
N CYS A 143 2.48 -13.43 -2.52
CA CYS A 143 1.93 -12.12 -2.18
C CYS A 143 3.01 -11.21 -1.57
N LEU A 144 2.71 -9.91 -1.45
CA LEU A 144 3.65 -8.93 -0.87
C LEU A 144 3.46 -8.73 0.63
N ALA A 145 2.49 -9.40 1.26
CA ALA A 145 2.25 -9.31 2.70
C ALA A 145 2.88 -10.50 3.44
N ASP A 146 2.90 -10.43 4.77
CA ASP A 146 3.33 -11.51 5.66
C ASP A 146 2.11 -12.09 6.37
N LEU A 147 1.27 -12.80 5.62
CA LEU A 147 0.07 -13.44 6.14
C LEU A 147 0.38 -14.86 6.60
N GLU A 148 -0.08 -15.19 7.81
CA GLU A 148 0.04 -16.55 8.35
C GLU A 148 -0.78 -17.55 7.50
N PRO A 149 -0.17 -18.65 7.02
CA PRO A 149 -0.89 -19.71 6.32
C PRO A 149 -1.93 -20.36 7.23
N ARG A 150 -3.19 -20.39 6.81
CA ARG A 150 -4.29 -21.01 7.57
C ARG A 150 -4.83 -22.29 6.95
N ALA A 151 -4.64 -22.47 5.64
CA ALA A 151 -5.15 -23.63 4.92
C ALA A 151 -4.26 -23.99 3.75
N LYS A 152 -4.34 -25.25 3.33
CA LYS A 152 -3.64 -25.79 2.16
C LYS A 152 -4.67 -26.30 1.18
N VAL A 153 -4.74 -25.70 0.00
CA VAL A 153 -5.72 -26.03 -1.04
C VAL A 153 -5.00 -26.59 -2.26
N LEU A 154 -5.50 -27.69 -2.82
CA LEU A 154 -5.01 -28.20 -4.10
C LEU A 154 -5.67 -27.41 -5.22
N ALA A 155 -4.89 -26.66 -5.97
CA ALA A 155 -5.35 -25.86 -7.10
C ALA A 155 -4.33 -25.98 -8.24
N MET A 156 -4.81 -26.23 -9.46
CA MET A 156 -3.96 -26.32 -10.65
C MET A 156 -2.77 -27.29 -10.45
N ASP A 157 -3.04 -28.46 -9.87
CA ASP A 157 -2.06 -29.51 -9.53
C ASP A 157 -0.93 -29.08 -8.57
N THR A 158 -1.08 -27.94 -7.90
CA THR A 158 -0.15 -27.42 -6.90
C THR A 158 -0.85 -27.14 -5.59
N PHE A 159 -0.11 -27.26 -4.48
CA PHE A 159 -0.65 -26.90 -3.19
C PHE A 159 -0.39 -25.42 -2.90
N GLN A 160 -1.48 -24.68 -2.76
CA GLN A 160 -1.49 -23.26 -2.45
C GLN A 160 -1.70 -23.07 -0.94
N GLN A 161 -0.93 -22.17 -0.33
CA GLN A 161 -1.04 -21.85 1.11
C GLN A 161 -1.90 -20.61 1.32
N VAL A 162 -3.18 -20.82 1.62
CA VAL A 162 -4.15 -19.74 1.76
C VAL A 162 -3.93 -19.02 3.09
N GLY A 163 -3.96 -17.68 3.07
CA GLY A 163 -3.77 -16.82 4.23
C GLY A 163 -4.84 -15.73 4.31
N GLY A 164 -5.11 -15.23 5.52
CA GLY A 164 -6.05 -14.12 5.76
C GLY A 164 -7.54 -14.50 5.68
N ASN A 165 -8.42 -13.49 5.60
CA ASN A 165 -9.88 -13.64 5.53
C ASN A 165 -10.48 -12.59 4.58
N PRO A 166 -11.13 -13.00 3.47
CA PRO A 166 -11.59 -12.06 2.45
C PRO A 166 -12.85 -11.29 2.88
N LEU A 167 -13.52 -11.71 3.97
CA LEU A 167 -14.75 -11.13 4.48
C LEU A 167 -14.54 -10.07 5.56
N VAL A 168 -13.29 -9.72 5.89
CA VAL A 168 -12.97 -8.65 6.86
C VAL A 168 -13.54 -7.31 6.38
N THR A 169 -14.47 -6.72 7.11
CA THR A 169 -15.03 -5.40 6.77
C THR A 169 -14.22 -4.27 7.39
N VAL A 170 -14.36 -3.08 6.82
CA VAL A 170 -13.75 -1.85 7.31
C VAL A 170 -14.86 -0.84 7.52
N GLU A 171 -14.94 -0.35 8.75
CA GLU A 171 -15.84 0.74 9.12
C GLU A 171 -15.10 2.09 9.00
N PRO A 172 -15.77 3.14 8.49
CA PRO A 172 -15.20 4.48 8.51
C PRO A 172 -14.83 4.92 9.93
N ALA A 173 -13.60 5.38 10.11
CA ALA A 173 -13.06 5.75 11.41
C ALA A 173 -12.31 7.10 11.35
N PRO A 174 -12.18 7.83 12.47
CA PRO A 174 -11.29 8.97 12.55
C PRO A 174 -9.86 8.61 12.18
N SER A 175 -9.16 9.53 11.51
CA SER A 175 -7.80 9.31 11.01
C SER A 175 -6.85 10.43 11.45
N LEU A 176 -5.57 10.08 11.56
CA LEU A 176 -4.51 11.00 11.96
C LEU A 176 -3.44 11.05 10.88
N VAL A 177 -3.39 12.15 10.14
CA VAL A 177 -2.36 12.38 9.12
C VAL A 177 -1.22 13.15 9.74
N ILE A 178 0.00 12.65 9.56
CA ILE A 178 1.22 13.31 10.00
C ILE A 178 2.00 13.73 8.77
N THR A 179 2.26 15.02 8.62
CA THR A 179 3.13 15.54 7.56
C THR A 179 4.40 16.13 8.16
N ARG A 180 5.45 16.22 7.35
CA ARG A 180 6.68 16.89 7.72
C ARG A 180 7.28 17.64 6.56
N ASN A 181 8.10 18.64 6.87
CA ASN A 181 8.90 19.37 5.89
C ASN A 181 10.37 19.36 6.33
N LEU A 182 11.16 18.41 5.83
CA LEU A 182 12.55 18.27 6.25
C LEU A 182 13.41 19.40 5.69
N PHE A 183 13.26 19.77 4.43
CA PHE A 183 13.98 20.86 3.75
C PHE A 183 13.33 21.16 2.40
N ALA A 184 13.62 22.34 1.84
CA ALA A 184 12.89 22.92 0.73
C ALA A 184 12.87 22.03 -0.53
N GLU A 185 13.97 21.35 -0.83
CA GLU A 185 14.14 20.54 -2.04
C GLU A 185 13.33 19.24 -2.01
N LEU A 186 13.15 18.63 -0.83
CA LEU A 186 12.35 17.39 -0.69
C LEU A 186 10.85 17.69 -0.62
N GLY A 187 10.49 18.90 -0.19
CA GLY A 187 9.12 19.31 -0.01
C GLY A 187 8.44 18.65 1.19
N GLU A 188 7.12 18.77 1.21
CA GLU A 188 6.29 18.11 2.22
C GLU A 188 6.21 16.60 1.96
N GLN A 189 6.31 15.82 3.03
CA GLN A 189 6.06 14.39 3.01
C GLN A 189 4.98 14.01 4.01
N THR A 190 4.15 13.04 3.66
CA THR A 190 3.12 12.47 4.54
C THR A 190 3.55 11.11 5.04
N TYR A 191 3.52 10.87 6.34
CA TYR A 191 3.84 9.57 6.89
C TYR A 191 2.82 8.52 6.43
N MET A 192 3.31 7.36 6.02
CA MET A 192 2.48 6.23 5.60
C MET A 192 2.51 5.13 6.66
N PRO A 193 1.41 4.93 7.40
CA PRO A 193 1.24 3.77 8.26
C PRO A 193 1.47 2.46 7.50
N ARG A 194 2.12 1.50 8.18
CA ARG A 194 2.45 0.20 7.60
C ARG A 194 1.23 -0.52 7.05
N GLU A 195 0.12 -0.46 7.77
CA GLU A 195 -1.11 -1.19 7.50
C GLU A 195 -1.75 -0.74 6.17
N LEU A 196 -1.52 0.51 5.77
CA LEU A 196 -2.02 1.05 4.49
C LEU A 196 -1.16 0.64 3.29
N LEU A 197 0.00 0.04 3.53
CA LEU A 197 0.94 -0.43 2.50
C LEU A 197 1.02 -1.96 2.44
N GLU A 198 0.26 -2.66 3.27
CA GLU A 198 0.33 -4.11 3.38
C GLU A 198 -0.16 -4.78 2.09
N GLY A 199 0.73 -5.57 1.48
CA GLY A 199 0.45 -6.26 0.21
C GLY A 199 0.54 -5.37 -1.04
N THR A 200 0.86 -4.08 -0.90
CA THR A 200 1.27 -3.20 -2.02
C THR A 200 2.78 -2.93 -1.98
N VAL A 201 3.37 -2.94 -0.77
CA VAL A 201 4.82 -2.92 -0.54
C VAL A 201 5.23 -4.25 0.10
N PRO A 202 6.34 -4.89 -0.34
CA PRO A 202 6.83 -6.11 0.29
C PRO A 202 7.00 -5.98 1.81
N ALA A 203 6.45 -6.92 2.58
CA ALA A 203 6.48 -6.91 4.05
C ALA A 203 7.89 -6.77 4.64
N ALA A 204 8.88 -7.44 4.04
CA ALA A 204 10.28 -7.34 4.45
C ALA A 204 10.87 -5.91 4.34
N LEU A 205 10.29 -5.05 3.48
CA LEU A 205 10.63 -3.63 3.42
C LEU A 205 9.87 -2.83 4.49
N LEU A 206 8.58 -3.14 4.72
CA LEU A 206 7.78 -2.52 5.78
C LEU A 206 8.36 -2.75 7.18
N ASP A 207 8.98 -3.91 7.40
CA ASP A 207 9.71 -4.22 8.64
C ASP A 207 10.92 -3.32 8.85
N LYS A 208 11.66 -3.00 7.77
CA LYS A 208 12.97 -2.35 7.85
C LYS A 208 12.94 -0.84 7.68
N TYR A 209 11.90 -0.33 7.02
CA TYR A 209 11.83 1.07 6.60
C TYR A 209 10.53 1.72 7.09
N MET A 210 10.64 3.00 7.45
CA MET A 210 9.52 3.89 7.73
C MET A 210 9.22 4.70 6.48
N PHE A 211 8.00 4.61 5.96
CA PHE A 211 7.62 5.18 4.67
C PHE A 211 6.97 6.55 4.77
N TRP A 212 7.27 7.38 3.78
CA TRP A 212 6.73 8.72 3.61
C TRP A 212 6.33 8.92 2.15
N HIS A 213 5.10 9.38 1.92
CA HIS A 213 4.57 9.76 0.63
C HIS A 213 4.98 11.17 0.26
N ASN A 214 5.52 11.32 -0.95
CA ASN A 214 6.02 12.57 -1.49
C ASN A 214 4.97 13.23 -2.37
N LYS A 215 5.16 14.53 -2.63
CA LYS A 215 4.30 15.29 -3.56
C LYS A 215 4.31 14.75 -5.00
N ASP A 216 5.39 14.09 -5.42
CA ASP A 216 5.53 13.46 -6.74
C ASP A 216 4.88 12.05 -6.82
N GLN A 217 4.05 11.69 -5.84
CA GLN A 217 3.42 10.37 -5.66
C GLN A 217 4.38 9.22 -5.33
N SER A 218 5.70 9.47 -5.29
CA SER A 218 6.66 8.45 -4.89
C SER A 218 6.64 8.21 -3.38
N LEU A 219 7.10 7.03 -2.95
CA LEU A 219 7.35 6.75 -1.54
C LEU A 219 8.84 6.77 -1.23
N SER A 220 9.20 7.33 -0.08
CA SER A 220 10.55 7.27 0.49
C SER A 220 10.53 6.49 1.80
N GLY A 221 11.22 5.35 1.82
CA GLY A 221 11.42 4.53 3.00
C GLY A 221 12.77 4.81 3.63
N TYR A 222 12.79 5.33 4.86
CA TYR A 222 14.02 5.56 5.61
C TYR A 222 14.24 4.40 6.58
N GLN A 223 15.45 3.87 6.63
CA GLN A 223 15.75 2.74 7.50
C GLN A 223 15.45 3.11 8.95
N ARG A 224 14.71 2.23 9.64
CA ARG A 224 14.39 2.38 11.06
C ARG A 224 15.67 2.43 11.88
N PRO A 225 15.92 3.49 12.68
CA PRO A 225 17.14 3.63 13.46
C PRO A 225 17.39 2.45 14.41
N GLU A 226 16.34 1.89 15.00
CA GLU A 226 16.38 0.75 15.91
C GLU A 226 16.81 -0.57 15.24
N LEU A 227 16.72 -0.64 13.90
CA LEU A 227 17.16 -1.78 13.10
C LEU A 227 18.48 -1.50 12.35
N ALA A 228 19.10 -0.34 12.59
CA ALA A 228 20.36 0.02 11.96
C ALA A 228 21.51 -0.78 12.58
N ASP A 229 22.23 -1.51 11.73
CA ASP A 229 23.50 -2.12 12.09
C ASP A 229 24.58 -1.03 12.04
N GLY A 230 25.09 -0.60 13.20
CA GLY A 230 26.07 0.48 13.29
C GLY A 230 27.39 0.23 12.55
N THR A 231 27.62 -0.99 12.06
CA THR A 231 28.76 -1.33 11.19
C THR A 231 28.49 -1.09 9.70
N LYS A 232 27.22 -0.86 9.33
CA LYS A 232 26.78 -0.66 7.94
C LYS A 232 26.32 0.78 7.73
N ALA A 233 26.59 1.29 6.54
CA ALA A 233 26.05 2.56 6.11
C ALA A 233 24.51 2.49 6.12
N PRO A 234 23.83 3.56 6.59
CA PRO A 234 22.38 3.64 6.57
C PRO A 234 21.87 3.61 5.12
N SER A 235 20.62 3.18 4.96
CA SER A 235 20.01 3.09 3.64
C SER A 235 18.65 3.76 3.57
N MET A 236 18.29 4.17 2.36
CA MET A 236 16.97 4.64 2.00
C MET A 236 16.48 3.84 0.80
N ILE A 237 15.18 3.60 0.72
CA ILE A 237 14.54 3.09 -0.48
C ILE A 237 13.62 4.15 -1.08
N LYS A 238 13.58 4.22 -2.40
CA LYS A 238 12.59 5.01 -3.14
C LYS A 238 11.72 4.06 -3.95
N ILE A 239 10.40 4.20 -3.81
CA ILE A 239 9.42 3.54 -4.66
C ILE A 239 8.93 4.60 -5.64
N GLU A 240 9.34 4.47 -6.89
CA GLU A 240 8.91 5.32 -7.99
C GLU A 240 7.68 4.65 -8.63
N LEU A 241 6.64 5.44 -8.89
CA LEU A 241 5.41 4.97 -9.52
C LEU A 241 5.34 5.51 -10.94
N GLU A 242 5.13 4.60 -11.90
CA GLU A 242 4.77 4.94 -13.27
C GLU A 242 3.26 4.79 -13.39
N VAL A 243 2.55 5.92 -13.26
CA VAL A 243 1.09 5.95 -13.17
C VAL A 243 0.47 5.83 -14.56
N ALA A 244 -0.40 4.84 -14.74
CA ALA A 244 -1.26 4.70 -15.91
C ALA A 244 -2.55 5.52 -15.69
N GLY A 245 -2.49 6.83 -15.95
CA GLY A 245 -3.67 7.70 -15.82
C GLY A 245 -3.34 9.17 -15.55
N GLY A 246 -4.39 9.99 -15.47
CA GLY A 246 -4.28 11.37 -15.00
C GLY A 246 -4.13 11.45 -13.47
N ALA A 247 -3.72 12.60 -12.97
CA ALA A 247 -3.68 12.86 -11.52
C ALA A 247 -5.09 12.73 -10.91
N ASP A 248 -5.18 12.12 -9.74
CA ASP A 248 -6.41 12.07 -8.94
C ASP A 248 -6.33 13.11 -7.81
N ASP A 249 -6.96 14.26 -8.04
CA ASP A 249 -7.05 15.33 -7.03
C ASP A 249 -8.21 15.10 -6.03
N GLU A 250 -9.05 14.07 -6.24
CA GLU A 250 -10.16 13.73 -5.37
C GLU A 250 -9.76 12.74 -4.26
N GLY A 251 -8.57 12.12 -4.34
CA GLY A 251 -8.05 11.22 -3.31
C GLY A 251 -8.78 9.86 -3.25
N PHE A 252 -9.32 9.38 -4.37
CA PHE A 252 -9.78 7.99 -4.48
C PHE A 252 -8.64 7.02 -4.81
N ASP A 253 -7.52 7.54 -5.28
CA ASP A 253 -6.28 6.85 -5.58
C ASP A 253 -6.53 5.60 -6.45
N THR A 254 -7.36 5.73 -7.49
CA THR A 254 -7.82 4.60 -8.34
C THR A 254 -6.90 4.29 -9.51
N ALA A 255 -5.88 5.11 -9.78
CA ALA A 255 -5.01 4.91 -10.91
C ALA A 255 -4.13 3.66 -10.71
N LEU A 256 -4.07 2.80 -11.73
CA LEU A 256 -3.12 1.70 -11.76
C LEU A 256 -1.72 2.26 -11.98
N SER A 257 -0.72 1.71 -11.32
CA SER A 257 0.67 2.15 -11.45
C SER A 257 1.63 0.99 -11.31
N ASP A 258 2.70 1.02 -12.11
CA ASP A 258 3.82 0.12 -11.91
C ASP A 258 4.83 0.72 -10.94
N GLY A 259 5.27 -0.09 -9.98
CA GLY A 259 6.24 0.29 -8.97
C GLY A 259 7.66 -0.15 -9.32
N ARG A 260 8.63 0.76 -9.15
CA ARG A 260 10.05 0.44 -9.15
C ARG A 260 10.68 0.79 -7.81
N VAL A 261 11.28 -0.21 -7.17
CA VAL A 261 11.96 -0.05 -5.87
C VAL A 261 13.46 0.05 -6.08
N LYS A 262 14.05 1.17 -5.66
CA LYS A 262 15.49 1.40 -5.66
C LYS A 262 16.00 1.59 -4.23
N LYS A 263 17.15 1.00 -3.92
CA LYS A 263 17.87 1.19 -2.66
C LYS A 263 19.10 2.06 -2.88
N TYR A 264 19.25 3.03 -1.99
CA TYR A 264 20.34 3.99 -1.93
C TYR A 264 21.09 3.82 -0.61
N THR A 265 22.42 3.85 -0.68
CA THR A 265 23.28 4.01 0.50
C THR A 265 23.37 5.49 0.83
N LEU A 266 23.26 5.81 2.12
CA LEU A 266 23.38 7.18 2.63
C LEU A 266 24.72 7.36 3.35
N LEU A 267 25.25 8.59 3.29
CA LEU A 267 26.45 8.97 4.03
C LEU A 267 26.23 9.01 5.55
N ALA A 268 25.00 9.31 5.97
CA ALA A 268 24.60 9.38 7.38
C ALA A 268 23.09 9.14 7.53
N PRO A 269 22.60 8.81 8.75
CA PRO A 269 21.17 8.68 9.01
C PRO A 269 20.42 9.98 8.74
N VAL A 270 19.19 9.88 8.27
CA VAL A 270 18.33 11.04 8.01
C VAL A 270 17.75 11.54 9.32
N THR A 271 17.94 12.82 9.59
CA THR A 271 17.35 13.52 10.75
C THR A 271 16.74 14.83 10.28
N PRO A 272 15.93 15.52 11.11
CA PRO A 272 15.44 16.86 10.78
C PRO A 272 16.53 17.88 10.42
N ASP A 273 17.75 17.68 10.95
CA ASP A 273 18.90 18.56 10.73
C ASP A 273 19.87 18.04 9.66
N ASN A 274 19.71 16.78 9.24
CA ASN A 274 20.57 16.14 8.25
C ASN A 274 19.75 15.56 7.09
N PRO A 275 19.70 16.23 5.92
CA PRO A 275 18.99 15.71 4.77
C PRO A 275 19.58 14.38 4.29
N PRO A 276 18.81 13.54 3.56
CA PRO A 276 19.33 12.35 2.90
C PRO A 276 20.44 12.72 1.91
N GLN A 277 21.67 12.36 2.28
CA GLN A 277 22.83 12.50 1.42
C GLN A 277 23.20 11.14 0.85
N VAL A 278 22.87 10.92 -0.43
CA VAL A 278 23.20 9.68 -1.13
C VAL A 278 24.70 9.59 -1.35
N ASP A 279 25.29 8.45 -0.98
CA ASP A 279 26.65 8.11 -1.36
C ASP A 279 26.71 7.83 -2.86
N LYS A 280 27.21 8.80 -3.63
CA LYS A 280 27.31 8.70 -5.09
C LYS A 280 28.34 7.66 -5.56
N SER A 281 29.23 7.22 -4.68
CA SER A 281 30.20 6.17 -4.98
C SER A 281 29.60 4.77 -4.82
N ALA A 282 28.51 4.64 -4.05
CA ALA A 282 27.82 3.38 -3.85
C ALA A 282 26.85 3.08 -5.01
N PRO A 283 26.70 1.81 -5.42
CA PRO A 283 25.76 1.43 -6.46
C PRO A 283 24.31 1.60 -5.97
N VAL A 284 23.44 2.10 -6.87
CA VAL A 284 22.00 2.08 -6.66
C VAL A 284 21.47 0.70 -7.04
N LEU A 285 20.87 -0.01 -6.09
CA LEU A 285 20.32 -1.35 -6.32
C LEU A 285 18.85 -1.25 -6.72
N THR A 286 18.44 -1.83 -7.85
CA THR A 286 17.01 -2.02 -8.16
C THR A 286 16.57 -3.32 -7.48
N LEU A 287 15.71 -3.22 -6.48
CA LEU A 287 15.23 -4.36 -5.68
C LEU A 287 14.02 -5.03 -6.34
N MET A 288 13.16 -4.24 -6.96
CA MET A 288 11.95 -4.71 -7.64
C MET A 288 11.66 -3.77 -8.81
N ASN A 289 11.20 -4.35 -9.92
CA ASN A 289 10.80 -3.60 -11.10
C ASN A 289 9.57 -4.26 -11.73
N ALA A 290 8.38 -3.81 -11.34
CA ALA A 290 7.12 -4.35 -11.86
C ALA A 290 6.88 -3.97 -13.33
N ALA A 291 7.41 -2.82 -13.78
CA ALA A 291 7.23 -2.29 -15.15
C ALA A 291 7.91 -3.11 -16.27
N LYS A 292 8.70 -4.14 -15.94
CA LYS A 292 9.39 -5.00 -16.92
C LYS A 292 8.81 -6.42 -17.02
N GLY A 293 7.51 -6.57 -16.77
CA GLY A 293 6.79 -7.83 -17.00
C GLY A 293 6.29 -7.98 -18.44
N ALA A 294 6.94 -8.88 -19.19
CA ALA A 294 6.55 -9.44 -20.49
C ALA A 294 6.73 -8.57 -21.76
N GLU A 295 7.95 -8.60 -22.33
CA GLU A 295 8.12 -8.73 -23.80
C GLU A 295 8.02 -10.22 -24.18
#